data_AF-A0A9X3Z5N6-F1
#
_entry.id   AF-A0A9X3Z5N6-F1
#
_cell.length_a   1.000
_cell.length_b   1.000
_cell.length_c   1.000
_cell.angle_alpha   90.00
_cell.angle_beta   90.00
_cell.angle_gamma   90.00
#
_symmetry.space_group_name_H-M   'P 1'
#
loop_
_entity.id
_entity.type
_entity.pdbx_description
1 polymer ?
#
loop_
_entity_poly.entity_id
_entity_poly.type
_entity_poly.pdbx_seq_one_letter_code
_entity_poly.pdbx_strand_id
1 'polypeptide(L)'
;MTYENHTIECKLEVVKSILEEGLSYREAAKRFGFKTHSNVKNWVHAYKIHGVEGLKDGRGQGLKKALSKIPSNLTLEQENKWLRAQNAFLNKLLKAERRDAPDTENTPLFKH
;
A
#
# COMPACT_ATOMS: atom_id res chain seq x y z
N MET A 1 -13.42 -30.95 5.42
CA MET A 1 -13.75 -29.69 4.71
C MET A 1 -13.08 -28.55 5.46
N THR A 2 -11.86 -28.16 5.06
CA THR A 2 -11.19 -27.00 5.65
C THR A 2 -11.72 -25.75 4.96
N TYR A 3 -12.36 -24.85 5.70
CA TYR A 3 -12.79 -23.56 5.18
C TYR A 3 -11.57 -22.85 4.58
N GLU A 4 -11.69 -22.37 3.33
CA GLU A 4 -10.68 -21.51 2.73
C GLU A 4 -10.62 -20.21 3.55
N ASN A 5 -9.66 -20.19 4.49
CA ASN A 5 -9.51 -19.26 5.61
C ASN A 5 -9.33 -17.77 5.21
N HIS A 6 -9.53 -17.41 3.95
CA HIS A 6 -9.20 -16.10 3.41
C HIS A 6 -10.36 -15.39 2.69
N THR A 7 -11.50 -16.04 2.48
CA THR A 7 -12.68 -15.38 1.88
C THR A 7 -13.34 -14.42 2.87
N ILE A 8 -13.96 -13.36 2.35
CA ILE A 8 -14.62 -12.34 3.17
C ILE A 8 -15.84 -12.95 3.85
N GLU A 9 -16.56 -13.82 3.14
CA GLU A 9 -17.74 -14.53 3.59
C GLU A 9 -17.45 -15.36 4.85
N CYS A 10 -16.34 -16.11 4.84
CA CYS A 10 -15.92 -16.91 5.99
C CYS A 10 -15.64 -16.02 7.22
N LYS A 11 -14.93 -14.90 7.04
CA LYS A 11 -14.68 -13.94 8.13
C LYS A 11 -15.97 -13.32 8.66
N LEU A 12 -16.91 -13.04 7.76
CA LEU A 12 -18.21 -12.46 8.09
C LEU A 12 -19.02 -13.42 8.96
N GLU A 13 -19.05 -14.70 8.59
CA GLU A 13 -19.74 -15.74 9.35
C GLU A 13 -19.15 -15.93 10.75
N VAL A 14 -17.82 -15.90 10.87
CA VAL A 14 -17.12 -15.96 12.16
C VAL A 14 -17.51 -14.79 13.07
N VAL A 15 -17.51 -13.57 12.52
CA VAL A 15 -17.86 -12.37 13.30
C VAL A 15 -19.33 -12.41 13.71
N LYS A 16 -20.22 -12.84 12.81
CA LYS A 16 -21.64 -13.02 13.10
C LYS A 16 -21.88 -14.02 14.21
N SER A 17 -21.27 -15.20 14.17
CA SER A 17 -21.40 -16.19 15.26
C SER A 17 -20.91 -15.66 16.61
N ILE A 18 -19.96 -14.72 16.65
CA ILE A 18 -19.52 -14.09 17.91
C ILE A 18 -20.53 -13.04 18.39
N LEU A 19 -21.08 -12.24 17.47
CA LEU A 19 -21.98 -11.14 17.81
C LEU A 19 -23.42 -11.61 18.07
N GLU A 20 -23.90 -12.61 17.32
CA GLU A 20 -25.27 -13.13 17.35
C GLU A 20 -25.40 -14.35 18.27
N GLU A 21 -24.47 -15.31 18.18
CA GLU A 21 -24.50 -16.53 19.02
C GLU A 21 -23.73 -16.36 20.35
N GLY A 22 -23.03 -15.24 20.53
CA GLY A 22 -22.30 -14.93 21.78
C GLY A 22 -21.06 -15.81 22.03
N LEU A 23 -20.52 -16.46 21.00
CA LEU A 23 -19.35 -17.33 21.13
C LEU A 23 -18.11 -16.57 21.57
N SER A 24 -17.24 -17.21 22.37
CA SER A 24 -15.91 -16.65 22.61
C SER A 24 -15.03 -16.73 21.37
N TYR A 25 -14.02 -15.85 21.29
CA TYR A 25 -13.05 -15.85 20.19
C TYR A 25 -12.33 -17.20 20.02
N ARG A 26 -12.15 -17.97 21.10
CA ARG A 26 -11.51 -19.29 21.05
C ARG A 26 -12.44 -20.36 20.51
N GLU A 27 -13.71 -20.34 20.90
CA GLU A 27 -14.71 -21.28 20.39
C GLU A 27 -14.98 -21.03 18.91
N ALA A 28 -15.11 -19.76 18.51
CA ALA A 28 -15.21 -19.40 17.11
C ALA A 28 -13.96 -19.85 16.32
N ALA A 29 -12.75 -19.57 16.82
CA ALA A 29 -11.53 -20.02 16.16
C ALA A 29 -11.48 -21.55 15.99
N LYS A 30 -11.89 -22.31 17.01
CA LYS A 30 -11.91 -23.79 16.97
C LYS A 30 -12.99 -24.31 16.01
N ARG A 31 -14.18 -23.72 16.00
CA ARG A 31 -15.31 -24.10 15.13
C ARG A 31 -14.98 -23.94 13.66
N PHE A 32 -14.31 -22.84 13.32
CA PHE A 32 -13.96 -22.52 11.93
C PHE A 32 -12.53 -22.96 11.54
N GLY A 33 -11.77 -23.57 12.45
CA GLY A 33 -10.45 -24.13 12.16
C GLY A 33 -9.30 -23.11 12.08
N PHE A 34 -9.45 -21.94 12.70
CA PHE A 34 -8.39 -20.93 12.77
C PHE A 34 -7.36 -21.28 13.83
N LYS A 35 -6.07 -21.27 13.45
CA LYS A 35 -4.95 -21.51 14.37
C LYS A 35 -4.84 -20.47 15.48
N THR A 36 -5.25 -19.23 15.22
CA THR A 36 -5.03 -18.10 16.13
C THR A 36 -6.31 -17.29 16.32
N HIS A 37 -6.80 -17.25 17.56
CA HIS A 37 -7.96 -16.44 17.97
C HIS A 37 -7.71 -14.92 17.88
N SER A 38 -6.45 -14.48 17.83
CA SER A 38 -6.08 -13.08 17.63
C SER A 38 -6.59 -12.51 16.30
N ASN A 39 -6.58 -13.31 15.22
CA ASN A 39 -7.11 -12.89 13.93
C ASN A 39 -8.62 -12.65 14.01
N VAL A 40 -9.32 -13.53 14.70
CA VAL A 40 -10.76 -13.45 14.95
C VAL A 40 -11.10 -12.18 15.74
N LYS A 41 -10.31 -11.87 16.79
CA LYS A 41 -10.47 -10.61 17.55
C LYS A 41 -10.30 -9.38 16.66
N ASN A 42 -9.28 -9.37 15.81
CA ASN A 42 -9.04 -8.26 14.88
C ASN A 42 -10.17 -8.09 13.87
N TRP A 43 -10.75 -9.19 13.36
CA TRP A 43 -11.90 -9.14 12.46
C TRP A 43 -13.14 -8.58 13.16
N VAL A 44 -13.44 -9.02 14.37
CA VAL A 44 -14.57 -8.47 15.15
C VAL A 44 -14.37 -6.96 15.40
N HIS A 45 -13.15 -6.54 15.73
CA HIS A 45 -12.85 -5.12 15.92
C HIS A 45 -13.00 -4.31 14.62
N ALA A 46 -12.44 -4.79 13.51
CA ALA A 46 -12.55 -4.14 12.21
C ALA A 46 -14.00 -4.07 11.73
N TYR A 47 -14.80 -5.11 11.99
CA TYR A 47 -16.23 -5.12 11.69
C TYR A 47 -17.01 -4.10 12.53
N LYS A 48 -16.66 -3.92 13.81
CA LYS A 48 -17.31 -2.91 14.67
C LYS A 48 -17.02 -1.48 14.22
N ILE A 49 -15.85 -1.20 13.65
CA ILE A 49 -15.45 0.14 13.21
C ILE A 49 -15.90 0.43 11.78
N HIS A 50 -15.67 -0.51 10.87
CA HIS A 50 -15.80 -0.30 9.42
C HIS A 50 -16.86 -1.21 8.77
N GLY A 51 -17.58 -2.02 9.55
CA GLY A 51 -18.52 -3.00 9.02
C GLY A 51 -17.85 -4.06 8.16
N VAL A 52 -18.56 -4.54 7.13
CA VAL A 52 -18.05 -5.56 6.19
C VAL A 52 -16.79 -5.09 5.47
N GLU A 53 -16.64 -3.79 5.20
CA GLU A 53 -15.43 -3.24 4.56
C GLU A 53 -14.17 -3.44 5.42
N GLY A 54 -14.31 -3.51 6.74
CA GLY A 54 -13.19 -3.81 7.65
C GLY A 54 -12.68 -5.25 7.56
N LEU A 55 -13.46 -6.17 6.98
CA LEU A 55 -13.08 -7.58 6.80
C LEU A 55 -12.40 -7.86 5.46
N LYS A 56 -12.47 -6.90 4.52
CA LYS A 56 -11.77 -6.96 3.25
C LYS A 56 -10.26 -6.95 3.49
N ASP A 57 -9.56 -7.81 2.77
CA ASP A 57 -8.10 -7.88 2.87
C ASP A 57 -7.48 -6.62 2.26
N GLY A 58 -6.96 -5.73 3.13
CA GLY A 58 -6.25 -4.52 2.73
C GLY A 58 -4.81 -4.76 2.28
N ARG A 59 -4.28 -6.00 2.42
CA ARG A 59 -2.92 -6.33 1.99
C ARG A 59 -2.82 -6.19 0.46
N GLY A 60 -1.88 -5.35 0.00
CA GLY A 60 -1.68 -5.07 -1.43
C GLY A 60 -2.62 -4.01 -2.04
N GLN A 61 -3.66 -3.57 -1.33
CA GLN A 61 -4.53 -2.47 -1.79
C GLN A 61 -3.83 -1.10 -1.71
N GLY A 62 -2.88 -0.93 -0.78
CA GLY A 62 -2.12 0.32 -0.65
C GLY A 62 -1.38 0.69 -1.94
N LEU A 63 -0.69 -0.29 -2.54
CA LEU A 63 0.01 -0.09 -3.81
C LEU A 63 -0.97 0.12 -4.96
N LYS A 64 -2.03 -0.69 -5.08
CA LYS A 64 -3.05 -0.52 -6.14
C LYS A 64 -3.75 0.85 -6.07
N LYS A 65 -4.06 1.34 -4.86
CA LYS A 65 -4.69 2.64 -4.61
C LYS A 65 -3.73 3.82 -4.81
N ALA A 66 -2.43 3.61 -4.58
CA ALA A 66 -1.39 4.58 -4.92
C ALA A 66 -1.16 4.64 -6.43
N LEU A 67 -1.12 3.47 -7.10
CA LEU A 67 -1.00 3.37 -8.55
C LEU A 67 -2.24 3.87 -9.29
N SER A 68 -3.46 3.70 -8.74
CA SER A 68 -4.68 4.26 -9.33
C SER A 68 -4.77 5.79 -9.21
N LYS A 69 -3.95 6.40 -8.35
CA LYS A 69 -3.77 7.86 -8.29
C LYS A 69 -2.73 8.37 -9.27
N ILE A 70 -1.97 7.48 -9.94
CA ILE A 70 -1.11 7.87 -11.06
C ILE A 70 -2.04 8.15 -12.24
N PRO A 71 -2.12 9.40 -12.71
CA PRO A 71 -2.99 9.73 -13.82
C PRO A 71 -2.39 9.16 -15.11
N SER A 72 -3.15 8.31 -15.80
CA SER A 72 -2.71 7.58 -17.00
C SER A 72 -2.60 8.44 -18.27
N ASN A 73 -2.92 9.75 -18.20
CA ASN A 73 -2.87 10.65 -19.35
C ASN A 73 -2.73 12.13 -18.93
N LEU A 74 -1.54 12.50 -18.46
CA LEU A 74 -1.21 13.88 -18.10
C LEU A 74 -0.86 14.66 -19.39
N THR A 75 -1.64 15.70 -19.71
CA THR A 75 -1.34 16.64 -20.81
C THR A 75 0.13 17.06 -20.81
N LEU A 76 0.76 17.10 -21.99
CA LEU A 76 2.20 17.32 -22.25
C LEU A 76 2.88 18.41 -21.41
N GLU A 77 2.14 19.42 -20.95
CA GLU A 77 2.62 20.50 -20.08
C GLU A 77 2.87 20.06 -18.63
N GLN A 78 2.03 19.18 -18.08
CA GLN A 78 2.13 18.69 -16.71
C GLN A 78 3.28 17.69 -16.56
N GLU A 79 3.51 16.86 -17.57
CA GLU A 79 4.69 15.98 -17.66
C GLU A 79 5.98 16.81 -17.78
N ASN A 80 5.99 17.84 -18.63
CA ASN A 80 7.12 18.77 -18.72
C ASN A 80 7.41 19.45 -17.38
N LYS A 81 6.37 19.85 -16.63
CA LYS A 81 6.54 20.49 -15.32
C LYS A 81 7.15 19.55 -14.28
N TRP A 82 6.73 18.29 -14.27
CA TRP A 82 7.25 17.28 -13.36
C TRP A 82 8.68 16.86 -13.72
N LEU A 83 8.95 16.58 -15.01
CA LEU A 83 10.29 16.25 -15.50
C LEU A 83 11.27 17.42 -15.28
N ARG A 84 10.83 18.67 -15.45
CA ARG A 84 11.65 19.86 -15.14
C ARG A 84 11.95 19.98 -13.65
N ALA A 85 11.00 19.68 -12.77
CA ALA A 85 11.22 19.69 -11.33
C ALA A 85 12.20 18.59 -10.90
N GLN A 86 12.06 17.38 -11.45
CA GLN A 86 12.98 16.28 -11.18
C GLN A 86 14.40 16.58 -11.71
N ASN A 87 14.51 17.08 -12.94
CA ASN A 87 15.79 17.49 -13.51
C ASN A 87 16.43 18.66 -12.77
N ALA A 88 15.65 19.63 -12.27
CA ALA A 88 16.17 20.73 -11.46
C ALA A 88 16.72 20.22 -10.12
N PHE A 89 16.07 19.24 -9.50
CA PHE A 89 16.53 18.61 -8.27
C PHE A 89 17.84 17.82 -8.50
N LEU A 90 17.88 16.97 -9.52
CA LEU A 90 19.09 16.21 -9.88
C LEU A 90 20.26 17.12 -10.27
N ASN A 91 20.01 18.17 -11.05
CA ASN A 91 21.04 19.14 -11.37
C ASN A 91 21.55 19.91 -10.15
N LYS A 92 20.70 20.17 -9.15
CA LYS A 92 21.10 20.81 -7.90
C LYS A 92 22.01 19.89 -7.08
N LEU A 93 21.71 18.60 -7.02
CA LEU A 93 22.56 17.60 -6.36
C LEU A 93 23.89 17.45 -7.08
N LEU A 94 23.87 17.35 -8.41
CA LEU A 94 25.09 17.25 -9.22
C LEU A 94 25.98 18.51 -9.11
N LYS A 95 25.38 19.70 -8.97
CA LYS A 95 26.11 20.95 -8.71
C LYS A 95 26.64 21.06 -7.29
N ALA A 96 26.02 20.40 -6.32
CA ALA A 96 26.54 20.32 -4.96
C ALA A 96 27.76 19.38 -4.92
N GLU A 97 27.69 18.24 -5.60
CA GLU A 97 28.78 17.27 -5.73
C GLU A 97 30.01 17.86 -6.46
N ARG A 98 29.79 18.71 -7.47
CA ARG A 98 30.87 19.37 -8.21
C ARG A 98 31.58 20.51 -7.46
N ARG A 99 31.14 20.91 -6.26
CA ARG A 99 31.84 21.92 -5.44
C ARG A 99 33.03 21.35 -4.66
N ASP A 100 33.14 20.02 -4.57
CA ASP A 100 34.25 19.33 -3.92
C ASP A 100 35.32 18.83 -4.91
N ALA A 101 35.19 19.12 -6.20
CA ALA A 101 36.21 18.83 -7.21
C ALA A 101 36.95 20.13 -7.60
N PRO A 102 38.28 20.23 -7.40
CA PRO A 102 39.05 21.38 -7.87
C PRO A 102 39.01 21.46 -9.40
N ASP A 103 38.99 22.69 -9.91
CA ASP A 103 39.01 23.03 -11.34
C ASP A 103 40.01 22.16 -12.11
N THR A 104 39.50 21.27 -12.96
CA THR A 104 40.25 20.79 -14.11
C THR A 104 39.63 21.38 -15.37
N GLU A 105 40.23 22.51 -15.70
CA GLU A 105 40.37 23.12 -17.02
C GLU A 105 39.89 22.28 -18.22
N ASN A 106 39.04 22.94 -19.03
CA ASN A 106 39.18 23.03 -20.49
C ASN A 106 39.24 21.74 -21.33
N THR A 107 38.09 21.34 -21.90
CA THR A 107 38.09 20.82 -23.29
C THR A 107 36.82 21.24 -24.04
N PRO A 108 36.92 22.07 -25.10
CA PRO A 108 35.77 22.48 -25.90
C PRO A 108 35.47 21.40 -26.94
N LEU A 109 34.36 20.66 -26.78
CA LEU A 109 33.79 19.91 -27.90
C LEU A 109 32.91 20.88 -28.70
N PHE A 110 33.49 21.49 -29.74
CA PHE A 110 32.92 21.69 -31.08
C PHE A 110 33.73 22.75 -31.82
N LYS A 111 34.40 22.35 -32.92
CA LYS A 111 34.52 23.14 -34.16
C LYS A 111 35.10 22.28 -35.31
N HIS A 112 34.30 22.24 -36.38
CA HIS A 112 34.50 21.77 -37.77
C HIS A 112 34.76 20.29 -38.05
#